data_AF-A0ABD0AIA6-F1
#
_entry.id   AF-A0ABD0AIA6-F1
#
_cell.length_a   1.000
_cell.length_b   1.000
_cell.length_c   1.000
_cell.angle_alpha   90.00
_cell.angle_beta   90.00
_cell.angle_gamma   90.00
#
_symmetry.space_group_name_H-M   'P 1'
#
loop_
_entity.id
_entity.type
_entity.pdbx_description
1 polymer ?
#
loop_
_entity_poly.entity_id
_entity_poly.type
_entity_poly.pdbx_seq_one_letter_code
_entity_poly.pdbx_strand_id
1 'polypeptide(L)'
;MRVGVYQYDEKVSPSLACDRAKLACDQAKKQLEQSWCLYTSAMQEKEELKQYLIDHLDEAIEKHYLQVYYQPVIRTLTGRLCGAEALIRSRASCHRATLFPSLKR
;
A
#
# COMPACT_ATOMS: atom_id res chain seq x y z
N MET A 1 -0.63 -23.32 -3.25
CA MET A 1 -0.29 -22.83 -4.61
C MET A 1 -1.16 -21.62 -4.88
N ARG A 2 -0.62 -20.55 -5.50
CA ARG A 2 -1.37 -19.32 -5.83
C ARG A 2 -1.21 -19.00 -7.31
N VAL A 3 -2.28 -18.56 -7.95
CA VAL A 3 -2.36 -18.41 -9.41
C VAL A 3 -2.82 -17.01 -9.80
N GLY A 4 -2.10 -16.36 -10.70
CA GLY A 4 -2.52 -15.12 -11.35
C GLY A 4 -3.00 -15.41 -12.77
N VAL A 5 -4.14 -14.86 -13.15
CA VAL A 5 -4.75 -15.06 -14.47
C VAL A 5 -4.88 -13.73 -15.18
N TYR A 6 -4.50 -13.66 -16.45
CA TYR A 6 -4.72 -12.52 -17.32
C TYR A 6 -5.44 -12.98 -18.59
N GLN A 7 -6.50 -12.27 -18.98
CA GLN A 7 -7.18 -12.50 -20.24
C GLN A 7 -6.37 -11.85 -21.36
N TYR A 8 -5.77 -12.69 -22.20
CA TYR A 8 -4.93 -12.24 -23.30
C TYR A 8 -5.75 -11.53 -24.37
N ASP A 9 -5.24 -10.39 -24.83
CA ASP A 9 -5.77 -9.60 -25.95
C ASP A 9 -4.65 -9.50 -27.00
N GLU A 10 -4.96 -9.74 -28.28
CA GLU A 10 -4.00 -9.73 -29.38
C GLU A 10 -3.27 -8.39 -29.56
N LYS A 11 -3.82 -7.31 -28.99
CA LYS A 11 -3.21 -5.98 -29.00
C LYS A 11 -2.01 -5.83 -28.03
N VAL A 12 -1.78 -6.81 -27.16
CA VAL A 12 -0.83 -6.71 -26.04
C VAL A 12 0.37 -7.62 -26.30
N SER A 13 1.59 -7.13 -26.04
CA SER A 13 2.79 -7.97 -26.20
C SER A 13 2.75 -9.17 -25.24
N PRO A 14 3.28 -10.34 -25.64
CA PRO A 14 3.34 -11.51 -24.76
C PRO A 14 4.09 -11.23 -23.45
N SER A 15 5.13 -10.38 -23.49
CA SER A 15 5.86 -9.92 -22.30
C SER A 15 4.95 -9.19 -21.32
N LEU A 16 4.19 -8.19 -21.81
CA LEU A 16 3.27 -7.41 -20.98
C LEU A 16 2.12 -8.27 -20.44
N ALA A 17 1.66 -9.26 -21.20
CA ALA A 17 0.68 -10.22 -20.72
C ALA A 17 1.21 -11.06 -19.55
N CYS A 18 2.47 -11.50 -19.60
CA CYS A 18 3.14 -12.19 -18.50
C CYS A 18 3.29 -11.29 -17.27
N ASP A 19 3.66 -10.03 -17.45
CA ASP A 19 3.78 -9.06 -16.35
C ASP A 19 2.44 -8.82 -15.65
N ARG A 20 1.35 -8.69 -16.42
CA ARG A 20 -0.01 -8.56 -15.89
C ARG A 20 -0.46 -9.80 -15.12
N ALA A 21 -0.16 -11.00 -15.64
CA ALA A 21 -0.43 -12.26 -14.93
C ALA A 21 0.38 -12.36 -13.62
N LYS A 22 1.63 -11.89 -13.63
CA LYS A 22 2.49 -11.84 -12.44
C LYS A 22 1.95 -10.87 -11.39
N LEU A 23 1.51 -9.68 -11.78
CA LEU A 23 0.86 -8.72 -10.89
C LEU A 23 -0.37 -9.34 -10.19
N ALA A 24 -1.20 -10.05 -10.94
CA ALA A 24 -2.36 -10.77 -10.37
C ALA A 24 -1.92 -11.88 -9.40
N CYS A 25 -0.85 -12.60 -9.71
CA CYS A 25 -0.30 -13.63 -8.82
C CYS A 25 0.21 -13.03 -7.50
N ASP A 26 0.91 -11.90 -7.55
CA ASP A 26 1.42 -11.21 -6.37
C ASP A 26 0.29 -10.61 -5.52
N GLN A 27 -0.83 -10.24 -6.15
CA GLN A 27 -2.05 -9.86 -5.44
C GLN A 27 -2.70 -11.06 -4.73
N ALA A 28 -2.78 -12.22 -5.40
CA ALA A 28 -3.24 -13.48 -4.80
C ALA A 28 -2.35 -13.91 -3.61
N LYS A 29 -1.08 -13.51 -3.59
CA LYS A 29 -0.18 -13.74 -2.44
C LYS A 29 -0.53 -12.93 -1.19
N LYS A 30 -1.19 -11.79 -1.36
CA LYS A 30 -1.58 -10.92 -0.25
C LYS A 30 -2.93 -11.32 0.34
N GLN A 31 -3.82 -11.90 -0.47
CA GLN A 31 -5.09 -12.44 0.01
C GLN A 31 -4.88 -13.84 0.61
N LEU A 32 -5.38 -14.02 1.84
CA LEU A 32 -5.34 -15.32 2.52
C LEU A 32 -6.50 -16.22 2.11
N GLU A 33 -7.62 -15.63 1.71
CA GLU A 33 -8.88 -16.33 1.43
C GLU A 33 -8.96 -16.89 0.01
N GLN A 34 -8.30 -16.25 -0.96
CA GLN A 34 -8.40 -16.61 -2.38
C GLN A 34 -7.05 -17.13 -2.89
N SER A 35 -7.08 -18.31 -3.51
CA SER A 35 -5.90 -18.97 -4.08
C SER A 35 -5.59 -18.51 -5.50
N TRP A 36 -6.51 -17.80 -6.15
CA TRP A 36 -6.34 -17.28 -7.51
C TRP A 36 -6.86 -15.86 -7.61
N CYS A 37 -6.35 -15.10 -8.58
CA CYS A 37 -6.75 -13.71 -8.79
C CYS A 37 -6.72 -13.38 -10.29
N LEU A 38 -7.76 -12.68 -10.76
CA LEU A 38 -7.84 -12.19 -12.13
C LEU A 38 -7.26 -10.79 -12.21
N TYR A 39 -6.37 -10.55 -13.17
CA TYR A 39 -5.83 -9.23 -13.42
C TYR A 39 -6.94 -8.21 -13.69
N THR A 40 -6.84 -7.06 -13.04
CA THR A 40 -7.68 -5.88 -13.27
C THR A 40 -6.76 -4.67 -13.41
N SER A 41 -7.12 -3.68 -14.23
CA SER A 41 -6.33 -2.44 -14.41
C SER A 41 -6.04 -1.72 -13.09
N ALA A 42 -6.98 -1.76 -12.15
CA ALA A 42 -6.82 -1.22 -10.79
C ALA A 42 -5.62 -1.81 -10.02
N MET A 43 -5.18 -3.03 -10.34
CA MET A 43 -3.98 -3.63 -9.72
C MET A 43 -2.70 -2.92 -10.19
N GLN A 44 -2.66 -2.55 -11.46
CA GLN A 44 -1.54 -1.82 -12.05
C GLN A 44 -1.49 -0.39 -11.49
N GLU A 45 -2.63 0.32 -11.49
CA GLU A 45 -2.75 1.67 -10.91
C GLU A 45 -2.30 1.72 -9.45
N LYS A 46 -2.65 0.68 -8.66
CA LYS A 46 -2.23 0.58 -7.26
C LYS A 46 -0.73 0.37 -7.12
N GLU A 47 -0.10 -0.35 -8.03
CA GLU A 47 1.35 -0.57 -8.00
C GLU A 47 2.11 0.68 -8.45
N GLU A 48 1.63 1.34 -9.50
CA GLU A 48 2.13 2.63 -9.97
C GLU A 48 2.03 3.70 -8.88
N LEU A 49 0.89 3.79 -8.18
CA LEU A 49 0.73 4.72 -7.05
C LEU A 49 1.73 4.43 -5.93
N LYS A 50 2.04 3.17 -5.64
CA LYS A 50 3.06 2.84 -4.63
C LYS A 50 4.44 3.26 -5.07
N GLN A 51 4.81 3.00 -6.32
CA GLN A 51 6.10 3.43 -6.87
C GLN A 51 6.21 4.95 -6.80
N TYR A 52 5.19 5.68 -7.26
CA TYR A 52 5.11 7.13 -7.13
C TYR A 52 5.30 7.62 -5.70
N LEU A 53 4.63 6.98 -4.72
CA LEU A 53 4.77 7.34 -3.32
C LEU A 53 6.18 7.07 -2.76
N ILE A 54 6.83 5.99 -3.20
CA ILE A 54 8.22 5.67 -2.80
C ILE A 54 9.17 6.68 -3.41
N ASP A 55 9.04 6.96 -4.70
CA ASP A 55 9.92 7.87 -5.44
C ASP A 55 9.83 9.31 -4.90
N HIS A 56 8.65 9.74 -4.45
CA HIS A 56 8.45 11.07 -3.86
C HIS A 56 8.51 11.09 -2.32
N LEU A 57 8.82 9.98 -1.67
CA LEU A 57 8.93 9.93 -0.21
C LEU A 57 10.12 10.77 0.27
N ASP A 58 11.26 10.66 -0.40
CA ASP A 58 12.48 11.37 -0.04
C ASP A 58 12.27 12.89 -0.16
N GLU A 59 11.67 13.35 -1.26
CA GLU A 59 11.28 14.75 -1.42
C GLU A 59 10.31 15.22 -0.32
N ALA A 60 9.35 14.38 0.08
CA ALA A 60 8.38 14.74 1.12
C ALA A 60 9.05 14.86 2.51
N ILE A 61 10.10 14.07 2.76
CA ILE A 61 10.93 14.17 3.96
C ILE A 61 11.76 15.44 3.93
N GLU A 62 12.48 15.70 2.83
CA GLU A 62 13.32 16.89 2.65
C GLU A 62 12.53 18.19 2.76
N LYS A 63 11.34 18.23 2.16
CA LYS A 63 10.45 19.40 2.19
C LYS A 63 9.64 19.52 3.50
N HIS A 64 9.93 18.69 4.50
CA HIS A 64 9.28 18.66 5.82
C HIS A 64 7.74 18.57 5.76
N TYR A 65 7.21 17.85 4.78
CA TYR A 65 5.76 17.69 4.62
C TYR A 65 5.16 16.64 5.55
N LEU A 66 5.98 15.83 6.22
CA LEU A 66 5.56 14.81 7.16
C LEU A 66 5.58 15.34 8.60
N GLN A 67 4.43 15.35 9.25
CA GLN A 67 4.27 15.72 10.66
C GLN A 67 3.92 14.47 11.49
N VAL A 68 4.63 14.25 12.59
CA VAL A 68 4.37 13.15 13.52
C VAL A 68 3.42 13.60 14.63
N TYR A 69 2.38 12.82 14.86
CA TYR A 69 1.43 12.95 15.97
C TYR A 69 1.60 11.76 16.90
N TYR A 70 1.34 11.93 18.20
CA TYR A 70 1.44 10.86 19.18
C TYR A 70 0.08 10.59 19.81
N GLN A 71 -0.43 9.37 19.64
CA GLN A 71 -1.68 8.93 20.26
C GLN A 71 -1.38 8.12 21.54
N PRO A 72 -1.81 8.55 22.73
CA PRO A 72 -1.52 7.85 23.97
C PRO A 72 -2.30 6.52 24.06
N VAL A 73 -1.62 5.48 24.52
CA VAL A 73 -2.21 4.16 24.82
C VAL A 73 -2.32 4.02 26.33
N ILE A 74 -3.55 4.01 26.83
CA ILE A 74 -3.85 3.94 28.27
C ILE A 74 -4.26 2.52 28.66
N ARG A 75 -3.70 2.01 29.76
CA ARG A 75 -4.09 0.71 30.33
C ARG A 75 -5.46 0.82 30.98
N THR A 76 -6.46 0.17 30.41
CA THR A 76 -7.86 0.23 30.87
C THR A 76 -8.03 -0.13 32.35
N LEU A 77 -7.26 -1.10 32.86
CA LEU A 77 -7.35 -1.56 34.24
C LEU A 77 -6.76 -0.60 35.28
N THR A 78 -5.81 0.25 34.90
CA THR A 78 -5.06 1.09 35.87
C THR A 78 -5.09 2.59 35.55
N GLY A 79 -5.63 2.98 34.39
CA GLY A 79 -5.58 4.36 33.91
C GLY A 79 -4.18 4.89 33.61
N ARG A 80 -3.13 4.09 33.75
CA ARG A 80 -1.74 4.51 33.53
C ARG A 80 -1.40 4.51 32.04
N LEU A 81 -0.56 5.47 31.64
CA LEU A 81 0.01 5.57 30.31
C LEU A 81 0.99 4.39 30.10
N CYS A 82 0.76 3.58 29.07
CA CYS A 82 1.65 2.48 28.69
C CYS A 82 2.62 2.86 27.56
N GLY A 83 2.31 3.91 26.80
CA GLY A 83 3.09 4.36 25.66
C GLY A 83 2.27 5.27 24.76
N ALA A 84 2.85 5.64 23.62
CA ALA A 84 2.16 6.39 22.58
C ALA A 84 2.48 5.83 21.19
N GLU A 85 1.48 5.75 20.33
CA GLU A 85 1.64 5.39 18.92
C GLU A 85 2.01 6.63 18.11
N ALA A 86 3.09 6.55 17.34
CA ALA A 86 3.49 7.60 16.41
C ALA A 86 2.70 7.46 15.10
N LEU A 87 1.99 8.52 14.72
CA LEU A 87 1.15 8.60 13.53
C LEU A 87 1.69 9.70 12.62
N ILE A 88 2.12 9.33 11.41
CA ILE A 88 2.62 10.29 10.41
C ILE A 88 1.44 10.86 9.61
N ARG A 89 1.42 12.17 9.41
CA ARG A 89 0.46 12.89 8.56
C ARG A 89 1.23 13.74 7.54
N SER A 90 0.88 13.60 6.26
CA SER A 90 1.41 14.50 5.23
C SER A 90 0.55 15.77 5.15
N ARG A 91 1.18 16.95 5.17
CA ARG A 91 0.54 18.26 4.96
C ARG A 91 0.42 18.63 3.48
N ALA A 92 1.05 17.89 2.58
CA ALA A 92 0.97 18.12 1.14
C ALA A 92 -0.46 17.84 0.65
N SER A 93 -1.28 18.89 0.64
CA SER A 93 -2.70 18.85 0.36
C SER A 93 -2.92 19.09 -1.14
N CYS A 94 -2.59 18.11 -1.98
CA CYS A 94 -3.14 17.97 -3.32
C CYS A 94 -2.80 16.55 -3.80
N HIS A 95 -3.81 15.72 -4.05
CA HIS A 95 -3.75 14.28 -4.34
C HIS A 95 -3.80 13.39 -3.09
N ARG A 96 -4.89 12.63 -3.02
CA ARG A 96 -5.59 12.14 -1.83
C ARG A 96 -5.03 10.78 -1.40
N ALA A 97 -4.15 10.75 -0.39
CA ALA A 97 -3.91 9.55 0.39
C ALA A 97 -3.42 9.90 1.80
N THR A 98 -4.31 9.78 2.79
CA THR A 98 -3.91 9.79 4.19
C THR A 98 -3.21 8.46 4.48
N LEU A 99 -1.87 8.42 4.37
CA LEU A 99 -1.09 7.27 4.79
C LEU A 99 -1.19 7.16 6.31
N PHE A 100 -1.90 6.14 6.79
CA PHE A 100 -1.82 5.69 8.17
C PHE A 100 -0.83 4.52 8.20
N PRO A 101 0.43 4.71 8.61
CA PRO A 101 1.26 3.60 8.99
C PRO A 101 0.70 3.07 10.32
N SER A 102 -0.19 2.09 10.26
CA SER A 102 -0.52 1.31 11.44
C SER A 102 0.71 0.50 11.82
N LEU A 103 1.41 0.93 12.87
CA LEU A 103 2.40 0.12 13.56
C LEU A 103 1.64 -1.03 14.25
N LYS A 104 1.26 -2.07 13.50
CA LYS A 104 0.68 -3.27 14.10
C LYS A 104 1.78 -3.96 14.90
N ARG A 105 1.47 -4.19 16.18
CA ARG A 105 2.23 -5.06 17.09
C ARG A 105 2.33 -6.47 16.54
#